data_AF-A0A8X6QMR9-F1
#
_entry.id   AF-A0A8X6QMR9-F1
#
_cell.length_a   1.000
_cell.length_b   1.000
_cell.length_c   1.000
_cell.angle_alpha   90.00
_cell.angle_beta   90.00
_cell.angle_gamma   90.00
#
_symmetry.space_group_name_H-M   'P 1'
#
loop_
_entity.id
_entity.type
_entity.pdbx_description
1 polymer ?
#
loop_
_entity_poly.entity_id
_entity_poly.type
_entity_poly.pdbx_seq_one_letter_code
_entity_poly.pdbx_strand_id
1 'polypeptide(L)'
;MSTQEEKCLEFSYHKFKLPVPYLIYADLECILEKISSCEQDPKISSTESIAKHVPCGFAYVIVGPDGMMIKPPTDFRGEMP
;
A
#
# COMPACT_ATOMS: atom_id res chain seq x y z
N MET A 1 -9.25 1.71 -48.05
CA MET A 1 -10.03 1.70 -46.79
C MET A 1 -9.26 0.86 -45.80
N SER A 2 -8.39 1.48 -45.01
CA SER A 2 -7.70 0.81 -43.91
C SER A 2 -8.72 0.59 -42.78
N THR A 3 -9.26 -0.61 -42.66
CA THR A 3 -10.07 -1.00 -41.51
C THR A 3 -9.19 -0.86 -40.27
N GLN A 4 -9.53 0.07 -39.39
CA GLN A 4 -8.87 0.29 -38.09
C GLN A 4 -9.24 -0.83 -37.11
N GLU A 5 -9.09 -2.07 -37.51
CA GLU A 5 -9.26 -3.21 -36.62
C GLU A 5 -7.86 -3.61 -36.12
N GLU A 6 -7.76 -3.69 -34.80
CA GLU A 6 -6.66 -4.30 -34.04
C GLU A 6 -5.42 -3.42 -33.75
N LYS A 7 -5.62 -2.38 -32.93
CA LYS A 7 -4.55 -1.84 -32.05
C LYS A 7 -4.80 -2.20 -30.58
N CYS A 8 -5.24 -3.43 -30.29
CA CYS A 8 -5.19 -3.96 -28.94
C CYS A 8 -3.95 -4.83 -28.78
N LEU A 9 -3.06 -4.43 -27.87
CA LEU A 9 -1.95 -5.28 -27.42
C LEU A 9 -2.47 -6.17 -26.29
N GLU A 10 -2.54 -7.47 -26.56
CA GLU A 10 -2.90 -8.47 -25.56
C GLU A 10 -1.65 -9.20 -25.07
N PHE A 11 -1.62 -9.51 -23.77
CA PHE A 11 -0.51 -10.24 -23.17
C PHE A 11 -0.64 -11.74 -23.46
N SER A 12 0.27 -12.33 -24.23
CA SER A 12 0.20 -13.72 -24.66
C SER A 12 0.92 -14.73 -23.75
N TYR A 13 1.75 -14.26 -22.81
CA TYR A 13 2.64 -15.11 -22.00
C TYR A 13 2.01 -15.59 -20.69
N HIS A 14 0.70 -15.90 -20.70
CA HIS A 14 -0.02 -16.34 -19.50
C HIS A 14 0.52 -17.64 -18.88
N LYS A 15 1.15 -18.50 -19.69
CA LYS A 15 1.76 -19.77 -19.24
C LYS A 15 2.98 -19.60 -18.32
N PHE A 16 3.56 -18.41 -18.27
CA PHE A 16 4.69 -18.08 -17.40
C PHE A 16 4.27 -17.26 -16.17
N LYS A 17 2.96 -17.20 -15.88
CA LYS A 17 2.48 -16.60 -14.64
C LYS A 17 3.03 -17.41 -13.47
N LEU A 18 3.62 -16.73 -12.49
CA LEU A 18 3.88 -17.36 -11.21
C LEU A 18 2.53 -17.73 -10.57
N PRO A 19 2.37 -18.96 -10.05
CA PRO A 19 1.22 -19.27 -9.21
C PRO A 19 1.29 -18.36 -7.98
N VAL A 20 0.30 -17.49 -7.83
CA VAL A 20 0.10 -16.68 -6.62
C VAL A 20 -0.92 -17.41 -5.77
N PRO A 21 -0.49 -18.19 -4.76
CA PRO A 21 -1.42 -18.98 -3.97
C PRO A 21 -2.36 -18.10 -3.14
N TYR A 22 -1.90 -16.90 -2.75
CA TYR A 22 -2.65 -15.95 -1.95
C TYR A 22 -2.27 -14.52 -2.31
N LEU A 23 -3.27 -13.63 -2.33
CA LEU A 23 -3.09 -12.19 -2.49
C LEU A 23 -3.61 -11.48 -1.25
N ILE A 24 -2.81 -10.56 -0.70
CA ILE A 24 -3.18 -9.78 0.47
C ILE A 24 -3.37 -8.33 0.00
N TYR A 25 -4.59 -7.81 0.17
CA TYR A 25 -4.85 -6.38 0.06
C TYR A 25 -4.90 -5.82 1.47
N ALA A 26 -4.13 -4.77 1.74
CA ALA A 26 -4.08 -4.12 3.03
C ALA A 26 -4.14 -2.60 2.87
N ASP A 27 -4.89 -1.97 3.77
CA ASP A 27 -4.91 -0.52 3.98
C ASP A 27 -4.39 -0.24 5.39
N LEU A 28 -3.50 0.74 5.52
CA LEU A 28 -2.80 1.06 6.76
C LEU A 28 -3.01 2.54 7.09
N GLU A 29 -3.55 2.82 8.26
CA GLU A 29 -3.84 4.17 8.73
C GLU A 29 -2.78 4.63 9.74
N CYS A 30 -2.36 5.89 9.62
CA CYS A 30 -1.42 6.52 10.55
C CYS A 30 -1.83 7.96 10.85
N ILE A 31 -1.56 8.40 12.08
CA ILE A 31 -1.66 9.81 12.49
C ILE A 31 -0.27 10.44 12.43
N LEU A 32 -0.19 11.70 12.02
CA LEU A 32 1.03 12.48 12.10
C LEU A 32 1.15 13.16 13.46
N GLU A 33 2.06 12.66 14.30
CA GLU A 33 2.41 13.31 15.55
C GLU A 33 3.59 14.27 15.34
N LYS A 34 3.47 15.50 15.86
CA LYS A 34 4.55 16.48 15.80
C LYS A 34 5.72 16.00 16.64
N ILE A 35 6.92 16.07 16.07
CA ILE A 35 8.16 15.79 16.80
C ILE A 35 8.62 17.09 17.45
N SER A 36 9.00 17.02 18.73
CA SER A 36 9.74 18.10 19.37
C SER A 36 11.20 17.99 18.96
N SER A 37 11.65 18.86 18.08
CA SER A 37 13.05 19.01 17.65
C SER A 37 13.74 20.13 18.43
N CYS A 38 15.06 20.05 18.53
CA CYS A 38 15.92 21.13 18.99
C CYS A 38 16.29 22.02 17.80
N GLU A 39 16.57 23.31 18.04
CA GLU A 39 17.09 24.18 16.97
C GLU A 39 18.43 23.65 16.43
N GLN A 40 18.53 23.52 15.10
CA GLN A 40 19.73 23.07 14.41
C GLN A 40 20.70 24.25 14.17
N ASP A 41 22.01 24.00 14.17
CA ASP A 41 23.01 25.02 13.86
C ASP A 41 22.87 25.46 12.39
N PRO A 42 22.54 26.73 12.09
CA PRO A 42 22.32 27.21 10.73
C PRO A 42 23.60 27.18 9.86
N LYS A 43 24.78 26.98 10.45
CA LYS A 43 26.05 26.86 9.73
C LYS A 43 26.34 25.45 9.23
N ILE A 44 25.56 24.46 9.67
CA ILE A 44 25.76 23.05 9.35
C ILE A 44 24.52 22.56 8.61
N SER A 45 24.72 22.05 7.40
CA SER A 45 23.63 21.42 6.65
C SER A 45 23.07 20.25 7.46
N SER A 46 21.77 20.28 7.70
CA SER A 46 21.06 19.28 8.49
C SER A 46 19.64 19.09 7.96
N THR A 47 19.01 17.97 8.33
CA THR A 47 17.63 17.66 7.99
C THR A 47 16.84 17.56 9.27
N GLU A 48 15.69 18.22 9.33
CA GLU A 48 14.79 18.20 10.48
C GLU A 48 13.58 17.32 10.20
N SER A 49 13.30 16.36 11.09
CA SER A 49 12.07 15.58 11.05
C SER A 49 10.99 16.34 11.81
N ILE A 50 9.98 16.83 11.09
CA ILE A 50 8.90 17.68 11.66
C ILE A 50 7.75 16.88 12.28
N ALA A 51 7.56 15.63 11.85
CA ALA A 51 6.47 14.77 12.28
C ALA A 51 6.83 13.29 12.10
N LYS A 52 6.26 12.43 12.96
CA LYS A 52 6.35 10.96 12.86
C LYS A 52 4.97 10.39 12.54
N HIS A 53 4.95 9.33 11.73
CA HIS A 53 3.75 8.54 11.52
C HIS A 53 3.58 7.56 12.68
N VAL A 54 2.44 7.63 13.36
CA VAL A 54 2.05 6.69 14.41
C VAL A 54 0.91 5.82 13.87
N PRO A 55 1.10 4.49 13.77
CA PRO A 55 0.04 3.59 13.30
C PRO A 55 -1.20 3.69 14.19
N CYS A 56 -2.37 3.91 13.59
CA CYS A 56 -3.63 4.03 14.31
C CYS A 56 -4.69 3.04 13.85
N GLY A 57 -4.46 2.32 12.76
CA GLY A 57 -5.41 1.33 12.26
C GLY A 57 -4.90 0.56 11.06
N PHE A 58 -5.55 -0.55 10.77
CA PHE A 58 -5.37 -1.26 9.51
C PHE A 58 -6.61 -2.08 9.15
N ALA A 59 -6.74 -2.40 7.88
CA ALA A 59 -7.66 -3.42 7.40
C ALA A 59 -6.98 -4.26 6.33
N TYR A 60 -7.23 -5.57 6.33
CA TYR A 60 -6.75 -6.43 5.25
C TYR A 60 -7.72 -7.54 4.87
N VAL A 61 -7.62 -7.99 3.62
CA VAL A 61 -8.31 -9.16 3.08
C VAL A 61 -7.32 -10.10 2.44
N ILE A 62 -7.56 -11.40 2.58
CA ILE A 62 -6.77 -12.46 1.93
C ILE A 62 -7.63 -13.09 0.85
N VAL A 63 -7.15 -13.05 -0.39
CA VAL A 63 -7.82 -13.55 -1.57
C VAL A 63 -7.09 -14.78 -2.09
N GLY A 64 -7.85 -15.84 -2.35
CA GLY A 64 -7.35 -17.09 -2.89
C GLY A 64 -7.14 -17.05 -4.41
N PRO A 65 -6.64 -18.15 -5.00
CA PRO A 65 -6.41 -18.26 -6.44
C PRO A 65 -7.70 -18.18 -7.26
N ASP A 66 -8.85 -18.46 -6.65
CA ASP A 66 -10.20 -18.35 -7.22
C ASP A 66 -10.73 -16.91 -7.23
N GLY A 67 -9.96 -15.94 -6.72
CA GLY A 67 -10.38 -14.55 -6.59
C GLY A 67 -11.35 -14.30 -5.43
N MET A 68 -11.62 -15.31 -4.60
CA MET A 68 -12.54 -15.20 -3.48
C MET A 68 -11.80 -14.92 -2.17
N MET A 69 -12.50 -14.27 -1.25
CA MET A 69 -11.98 -14.05 0.10
C MET A 69 -11.93 -15.36 0.87
N ILE A 70 -10.75 -15.69 1.42
CA ILE A 70 -10.55 -16.92 2.21
C ILE A 70 -11.17 -16.81 3.60
N LYS A 71 -11.26 -15.58 4.11
CA LYS A 71 -11.88 -15.25 5.39
C LYS A 71 -12.50 -13.85 5.32
N PRO A 72 -13.42 -13.51 6.25
CA PRO A 72 -13.90 -12.14 6.39
C PRO A 72 -12.75 -11.12 6.53
N PRO A 73 -12.96 -9.86 6.12
CA PRO A 73 -11.96 -8.81 6.34
C PRO A 73 -11.54 -8.77 7.79
N THR A 74 -10.24 -8.57 8.01
CA THR A 74 -9.70 -8.34 9.35
C THR A 74 -9.35 -6.88 9.46
N ASP A 75 -10.06 -6.16 10.32
CA ASP A 75 -9.76 -4.78 10.66
C ASP A 75 -9.33 -4.64 12.11
N PHE A 76 -8.52 -3.62 12.34
CA PHE A 76 -8.11 -3.16 13.64
C PHE A 76 -8.18 -1.64 13.65
N ARG A 77 -8.87 -1.12 14.66
CA ARG A 77 -8.93 0.31 14.95
C ARG A 77 -8.21 0.51 16.26
N GLY A 78 -7.10 1.24 16.21
CA GLY A 78 -6.39 1.67 17.41
C GLY A 78 -7.23 2.62 18.24
N GLU A 79 -6.86 2.77 19.51
CA GLU A 79 -7.42 3.80 20.36
C GLU A 79 -6.91 5.16 19.87
N MET A 80 -7.81 6.16 19.81
CA MET A 80 -7.39 7.53 19.46
C MET A 80 -6.43 8.05 20.56
N PRO A 81 -5.26 8.60 20.18
CA PRO A 81 -4.34 9.23 21.13
C PRO A 81 -4.90 10.54 21.72
#